data_AF-A0A7W8BTK4-F1
#
_entry.id   AF-A0A7W8BTK4-F1
#
_cell.length_a   1.000
_cell.length_b   1.000
_cell.length_c   1.000
_cell.angle_alpha   90.00
_cell.angle_beta   90.00
_cell.angle_gamma   90.00
#
_symmetry.space_group_name_H-M   'P 1'
#
loop_
_entity.id
_entity.type
_entity.pdbx_description
1 polymer ?
#
loop_
_entity_poly.entity_id
_entity_poly.type
_entity_poly.pdbx_seq_one_letter_code
_entity_poly.pdbx_strand_id
1 'polypeptide(L)' 'MTTAPTLDAARDRAAAITAAARAWRHGLDAMDRMPVAAAARACHEPGGPSLAELEARITADRAARTRAHRAAA' A
#
# COMPACT_ATOMS: atom_id res chain seq x y z
N MET A 1 -16.89 -41.38 7.75
CA MET A 1 -15.83 -40.93 6.82
C MET A 1 -16.19 -39.52 6.37
N THR A 2 -15.82 -38.49 7.13
CA THR A 2 -16.20 -37.09 6.78
C THR A 2 -15.11 -36.11 7.24
N THR A 3 -13.99 -36.09 6.53
CA THR A 3 -12.87 -35.13 6.73
C THR A 3 -12.71 -34.14 5.57
N ALA A 4 -13.56 -34.23 4.55
CA ALA A 4 -13.52 -33.37 3.37
C ALA A 4 -13.88 -31.88 3.60
N PRO A 5 -14.91 -31.50 4.39
CA PRO A 5 -15.36 -30.10 4.43
C PRO A 5 -14.37 -29.16 5.13
N THR A 6 -13.57 -29.66 6.06
CA THR A 6 -12.59 -28.85 6.81
C THR A 6 -11.37 -28.48 5.96
N LEU A 7 -10.97 -29.36 5.04
CA LEU A 7 -9.83 -29.11 4.13
C LEU A 7 -10.19 -28.09 3.05
N ASP A 8 -11.44 -28.10 2.57
CA ASP A 8 -11.94 -27.14 1.58
C ASP A 8 -12.05 -25.73 2.19
N ALA A 9 -12.64 -25.62 3.38
CA ALA A 9 -12.70 -24.37 4.13
C ALA A 9 -11.30 -23.80 4.47
N ALA A 10 -10.31 -24.67 4.75
CA ALA A 10 -8.93 -24.25 4.96
C ALA A 10 -8.29 -23.72 3.67
N ARG A 11 -8.56 -24.35 2.51
CA ARG A 11 -8.10 -23.88 1.19
C ARG A 11 -8.72 -22.53 0.85
N ASP A 12 -10.01 -22.34 1.09
CA ASP A 12 -10.70 -21.07 0.85
C ASP A 12 -10.17 -19.95 1.74
N ARG A 13 -9.90 -20.24 3.02
CA ARG A 13 -9.26 -19.29 3.93
C ARG A 13 -7.86 -18.90 3.45
N ALA A 14 -7.04 -19.86 3.03
CA ALA A 14 -5.71 -19.59 2.49
C ALA A 14 -5.77 -18.76 1.20
N ALA A 15 -6.74 -19.04 0.32
CA ALA A 15 -6.99 -18.27 -0.89
C ALA A 15 -7.41 -16.83 -0.57
N ALA A 16 -8.32 -16.64 0.40
CA ALA A 16 -8.77 -15.33 0.85
C ALA A 16 -7.63 -14.50 1.45
N ILE A 17 -6.78 -15.11 2.29
CA ILE A 17 -5.59 -14.46 2.85
C ILE A 17 -4.63 -14.03 1.73
N THR A 18 -4.40 -14.91 0.75
CA THR A 18 -3.54 -14.61 -0.40
C THR A 18 -4.10 -13.46 -1.23
N ALA A 19 -5.41 -13.44 -1.47
CA ALA A 19 -6.09 -12.38 -2.21
C ALA A 19 -6.00 -11.03 -1.46
N ALA A 20 -6.20 -11.02 -0.14
CA ALA A 20 -6.05 -9.82 0.68
C ALA A 20 -4.61 -9.29 0.64
N ALA A 21 -3.61 -10.16 0.76
CA ALA A 21 -2.19 -9.76 0.66
C ALA A 21 -1.85 -9.16 -0.72
N ARG A 22 -2.42 -9.71 -1.81
CA ARG A 22 -2.25 -9.17 -3.16
C ARG A 22 -2.93 -7.81 -3.32
N ALA A 23 -4.17 -7.67 -2.84
CA ALA A 23 -4.90 -6.41 -2.88
C ALA A 23 -4.16 -5.30 -2.11
N TRP A 24 -3.64 -5.62 -0.93
CA TRP A 24 -2.80 -4.71 -0.14
C TRP A 24 -1.58 -4.25 -0.94
N ARG A 25 -0.82 -5.20 -1.51
CA ARG A 25 0.38 -4.89 -2.29
C ARG A 25 0.07 -4.03 -3.51
N HIS A 26 -1.00 -4.36 -4.22
CA HIS A 26 -1.46 -3.57 -5.35
C HIS A 26 -1.86 -2.14 -4.94
N GLY A 27 -2.52 -1.99 -3.78
CA GLY A 27 -2.84 -0.67 -3.22
C GLY A 27 -1.57 0.15 -2.94
N LEU A 28 -0.55 -0.45 -2.34
CA LEU A 28 0.74 0.20 -2.11
C LEU A 28 1.42 0.61 -3.42
N ASP A 29 1.47 -0.28 -4.41
CA ASP A 29 2.07 0.01 -5.73
C ASP A 29 1.32 1.15 -6.44
N ALA A 30 0.00 1.17 -6.34
CA ALA A 30 -0.82 2.24 -6.90
C ALA A 30 -0.53 3.59 -6.23
N MET A 31 -0.35 3.61 -4.91
CA MET A 31 0.06 4.83 -4.19
C MET A 31 1.46 5.29 -4.57
N ASP A 32 2.41 4.38 -4.77
CA ASP A 32 3.78 4.74 -5.16
C ASP A 32 3.85 5.29 -6.59
N ARG A 33 3.02 4.77 -7.50
CA ARG A 33 2.88 5.27 -8.87
C ARG A 33 2.05 6.56 -8.98
N MET A 34 1.29 6.90 -7.95
CA MET A 34 0.46 8.09 -7.94
C MET A 34 1.32 9.36 -8.03
N PRO A 35 0.98 10.36 -8.88
CA PRO A 35 1.67 11.64 -8.87
C PRO A 35 1.62 12.30 -7.49
N VAL A 36 2.70 12.99 -7.09
CA VAL A 36 2.80 13.58 -5.75
C VAL A 36 1.63 14.52 -5.43
N ALA A 37 1.22 15.37 -6.39
CA ALA A 37 0.07 16.27 -6.23
C ALA A 37 -1.28 15.53 -6.08
N ALA A 38 -1.43 14.34 -6.67
CA ALA A 38 -2.63 13.52 -6.48
C ALA A 38 -2.64 12.87 -5.10
N ALA A 39 -1.48 12.38 -4.64
CA ALA A 39 -1.33 11.84 -3.29
C ALA A 39 -1.54 12.91 -2.21
N ALA A 40 -1.01 14.12 -2.41
CA ALA A 40 -1.21 15.25 -1.49
C ALA A 40 -2.70 15.63 -1.37
N ARG A 41 -3.43 15.66 -2.49
CA ARG A 41 -4.89 15.89 -2.48
C ARG A 41 -5.66 14.78 -1.78
N ALA A 42 -5.25 13.53 -1.95
CA ALA A 42 -5.87 12.40 -1.26
C ALA A 42 -5.63 12.41 0.26
N CYS A 43 -4.54 13.03 0.72
CA CYS A 43 -4.18 13.14 2.14
C CYS A 43 -4.57 14.48 2.79
N HIS A 44 -5.18 15.40 2.03
CA HIS A 44 -5.51 16.73 2.55
C HIS A 44 -6.79 16.70 3.36
N GLU A 45 -6.69 17.11 4.62
CA GLU A 45 -7.82 17.28 5.53
C GLU A 45 -7.92 18.74 6.00
N PRO A 46 -9.13 19.29 6.13
CA PRO A 46 -9.33 20.63 6.68
C PRO A 46 -8.72 20.79 8.08
N GLY A 47 -7.95 21.86 8.28
CA GLY A 47 -7.22 22.09 9.53
C GLY A 47 -5.88 21.35 9.63
N GLY A 48 -5.53 20.55 8.63
CA GLY A 48 -4.21 19.92 8.49
C GLY A 48 -3.19 20.79 7.74
N PRO A 49 -2.05 20.18 7.37
CA PRO A 49 -1.01 20.83 6.57
C PRO A 49 -1.53 21.28 5.20
N SER A 50 -0.92 22.31 4.65
CA SER A 50 -1.22 22.76 3.29
C SER A 50 -0.87 21.69 2.24
N LEU A 51 -1.50 21.75 1.07
CA LEU A 51 -1.16 20.85 -0.05
C LEU A 51 0.34 20.93 -0.41
N ALA A 52 0.92 22.14 -0.41
CA ALA A 52 2.34 22.32 -0.70
C ALA A 52 3.25 21.62 0.33
N GLU A 53 2.90 21.69 1.61
CA GLU A 53 3.65 20.95 2.65
C GLU A 53 3.51 19.44 2.49
N LEU A 54 2.31 18.95 2.14
CA LEU A 54 2.09 17.53 1.87
C LEU A 54 2.91 17.05 0.68
N GLU A 55 2.92 17.81 -0.42
CA GLU A 55 3.72 17.50 -1.60
C GLU A 55 5.22 17.44 -1.30
N ALA A 56 5.73 18.42 -0.54
CA ALA A 56 7.13 18.43 -0.11
C ALA A 56 7.47 17.21 0.76
N ARG A 57 6.59 16.85 1.71
CA ARG A 57 6.79 15.69 2.59
C ARG A 57 6.78 14.38 1.80
N ILE A 58 5.81 14.20 0.92
CA ILE A 58 5.69 12.99 0.07
C ILE A 58 6.91 12.85 -0.84
N THR A 59 7.39 13.96 -1.40
CA THR A 59 8.60 13.98 -2.24
C THR A 59 9.83 13.56 -1.43
N ALA A 60 10.02 14.14 -0.24
CA ALA A 60 11.14 13.82 0.62
C ALA A 60 11.14 12.35 1.07
N ASP A 61 9.96 11.83 1.43
CA ASP A 61 9.78 10.44 1.85
C ASP A 61 10.07 9.45 0.72
N ARG A 62 9.53 9.70 -0.49
CA ARG A 62 9.84 8.88 -1.68
C ARG A 62 11.32 8.91 -2.05
N ALA A 63 11.97 10.07 -1.93
CA ALA A 63 13.40 10.20 -2.16
C ALA A 63 14.21 9.39 -1.12
N ALA A 64 13.81 9.41 0.16
CA ALA A 64 14.44 8.62 1.21
C ALA A 64 14.29 7.11 0.96
N ARG A 65 13.08 6.64 0.60
CA ARG A 65 12.83 5.23 0.25
C ARG A 65 13.64 4.78 -0.96
N THR A 66 13.74 5.62 -2.00
CA THR A 66 14.54 5.33 -3.19
C THR A 66 16.02 5.18 -2.85
N ARG A 67 16.56 6.05 -1.98
CA ARG A 67 17.95 5.96 -1.50
C ARG A 67 18.18 4.68 -0.68
N ALA A 68 17.28 4.36 0.23
CA ALA A 68 17.38 3.14 1.05
C ALA A 68 17.35 1.87 0.20
N HIS A 69 16.50 1.83 -0.84
CA HIS A 69 16.45 0.70 -1.77
C HIS A 69 17.76 0.52 -2.55
N ARG A 70 18.39 1.62 -2.99
CA ARG A 70 19.70 1.57 -3.67
C ARG A 70 20.85 1.17 -2.76
N ALA A 71 20.77 1.45 -1.46
CA ALA A 71 21.79 1.06 -0.50
C ALA A 71 21.71 -0.43 -0.10
N ALA A 72 20.58 -1.08 -0.38
CA ALA A 72 20.32 -2.49 -0.05
C ALA A 72 20.42 -3.43 -1.28
N ALA A 73 20.74 -2.90 -2.46
CA ALA A 73 20.93 -3.64 -3.71
C ALA A 73 22.42 -3.78 -4.04
#